data_AF-H0EY36-F1
#
_entry.id   AF-H0EY36-F1
#
_cell.length_a   1.000
_cell.length_b   1.000
_cell.length_c   1.000
_cell.angle_alpha   90.00
_cell.angle_beta   90.00
_cell.angle_gamma   90.00
#
_symmetry.space_group_name_H-M   'P 1'
#
loop_
_entity.id
_entity.type
_entity.pdbx_description
1 polymer ?
#
loop_
_entity_poly.entity_id
_entity_poly.type
_entity_poly.pdbx_seq_one_letter_code
_entity_poly.pdbx_strand_id
1 'polypeptide(L)'
;MRFLTILPLLAALATASPNIIPRTIPTTLSVENFIRNCSIVDTCDYKFTIDYAPYGKGSCTIHDVKVKDGKDVTLKEFFGVGCIENPQTWEISWGWNYDQDFTVMTVVNKPNNYRGYFGYSHPNAGLPVVAYSDISQPVIKKSEPFSIKFAPCRGCA
;
A
#
# COMPACT_ATOMS: atom_id res chain seq x y z
N MET A 1 27.23 76.98 -9.06
CA MET A 1 25.93 76.28 -8.89
C MET A 1 25.92 75.05 -9.80
N ARG A 2 26.01 73.84 -9.23
CA ARG A 2 25.66 72.58 -9.89
C ARG A 2 25.06 71.66 -8.84
N PHE A 3 23.76 71.42 -8.91
CA PHE A 3 23.07 70.41 -8.12
C PHE A 3 23.04 69.12 -8.95
N LEU A 4 23.64 68.04 -8.44
CA LEU A 4 23.43 66.69 -8.95
C LEU A 4 22.18 66.11 -8.27
N THR A 5 21.14 65.83 -9.05
CA THR A 5 19.98 65.07 -8.62
C THR A 5 20.23 63.58 -8.85
N ILE A 6 20.27 62.81 -7.75
CA ILE A 6 20.37 61.34 -7.79
C ILE A 6 18.93 60.80 -7.64
N LEU A 7 18.42 60.11 -8.65
CA LEU A 7 17.16 59.35 -8.56
C LEU A 7 17.40 58.05 -7.78
N PRO A 8 16.54 57.68 -6.81
CA PRO A 8 16.58 56.35 -6.23
C PRO A 8 15.82 55.38 -7.15
N LEU A 9 16.53 54.35 -7.61
CA LEU A 9 15.94 53.22 -8.32
C LEU A 9 15.28 52.31 -7.26
N LEU A 10 13.95 52.36 -7.12
CA LEU A 10 13.22 51.36 -6.34
C LEU A 10 13.23 50.03 -7.10
N ALA A 11 14.05 49.08 -6.66
CA ALA A 11 13.96 47.70 -7.09
C ALA A 11 12.72 47.06 -6.45
N ALA A 12 11.70 46.76 -7.25
CA ALA A 12 10.55 45.97 -6.81
C ALA A 12 11.00 44.52 -6.58
N LEU A 13 11.03 44.08 -5.32
CA LEU A 13 11.17 42.67 -4.97
C LEU A 13 9.85 41.97 -5.33
N ALA A 14 9.82 41.29 -6.48
CA ALA A 14 8.73 40.38 -6.81
C ALA A 14 8.78 39.20 -5.84
N THR A 15 7.85 39.15 -4.88
CA THR A 15 7.64 37.99 -4.04
C THR A 15 7.03 36.88 -4.91
N ALA A 16 7.84 35.91 -5.32
CA ALA A 16 7.32 34.67 -5.88
C ALA A 16 6.48 33.99 -4.79
N SER A 17 5.15 34.05 -4.92
CA SER A 17 4.26 33.28 -4.06
C SER A 17 4.57 31.80 -4.29
N PRO A 18 4.91 31.01 -3.25
CA PRO A 18 5.10 29.59 -3.42
C PRO A 18 3.81 29.02 -3.99
N ASN A 19 3.92 28.38 -5.15
CA ASN A 19 2.82 27.68 -5.79
C ASN A 19 2.49 26.48 -4.88
N ILE A 20 1.58 26.66 -3.92
CA ILE A 20 1.08 25.58 -3.09
C ILE A 20 0.23 24.72 -4.00
N ILE A 21 0.84 23.72 -4.65
CA ILE A 21 0.08 22.63 -5.27
C ILE A 21 -0.71 22.00 -4.12
N PRO A 22 -2.06 22.00 -4.15
CA PRO A 22 -2.82 21.25 -3.16
C PRO A 22 -2.40 19.80 -3.30
N ARG A 23 -1.70 19.24 -2.31
CA ARG A 23 -1.44 17.80 -2.25
C ARG A 23 -2.80 17.14 -2.05
N THR A 24 -3.45 16.73 -3.14
CA THR A 24 -4.81 16.17 -3.12
C THR A 24 -4.84 14.99 -2.16
N ILE A 25 -5.64 15.03 -1.09
CA ILE A 25 -5.62 13.95 -0.10
C ILE A 25 -6.12 12.66 -0.78
N PRO A 26 -5.42 11.53 -0.64
CA PRO A 26 -5.93 10.26 -1.16
C PRO A 26 -7.27 9.93 -0.53
N THR A 27 -8.23 9.51 -1.33
CA THR A 27 -9.59 9.23 -0.84
C THR A 27 -9.79 7.75 -0.59
N THR A 28 -9.30 6.91 -1.49
CA THR A 28 -9.50 5.45 -1.43
C THR A 28 -8.22 4.71 -1.71
N LEU A 29 -8.10 3.55 -1.06
CA LEU A 29 -7.07 2.56 -1.31
C LEU A 29 -7.78 1.25 -1.62
N SER A 30 -7.50 0.67 -2.78
CA SER A 30 -8.06 -0.60 -3.20
C SER A 30 -6.95 -1.61 -3.48
N VAL A 31 -7.25 -2.88 -3.22
CA VAL A 31 -6.47 -4.02 -3.66
C VAL A 31 -7.31 -4.79 -4.67
N GLU A 32 -6.79 -4.90 -5.88
CA GLU A 32 -7.46 -5.53 -7.01
C GLU A 32 -6.64 -6.71 -7.55
N ASN A 33 -7.33 -7.67 -8.15
CA ASN A 33 -6.72 -8.82 -8.84
C ASN A 33 -5.73 -9.58 -7.96
N PHE A 34 -6.03 -9.69 -6.66
CA PHE A 34 -5.11 -10.31 -5.72
C PHE A 34 -5.09 -11.83 -5.88
N ILE A 35 -3.89 -12.35 -6.19
CA ILE A 35 -3.57 -13.76 -6.31
C ILE A 35 -2.44 -14.09 -5.34
N ARG A 36 -2.60 -15.18 -4.60
CA ARG A 36 -1.58 -15.82 -3.78
C ARG A 36 -1.25 -17.19 -4.35
N ASN A 37 0.00 -17.41 -4.72
CA ASN A 37 0.45 -18.65 -5.36
C ASN A 37 1.60 -19.27 -4.56
N CYS A 38 1.32 -20.42 -3.94
CA CYS A 38 2.25 -21.22 -3.16
C CYS A 38 2.56 -22.56 -3.86
N SER A 39 2.55 -22.59 -5.19
CA SER A 39 2.84 -23.82 -5.96
C SER A 39 4.32 -24.20 -5.94
N ILE A 40 5.19 -23.25 -5.57
CA ILE A 40 6.63 -23.46 -5.45
C ILE A 40 6.92 -23.90 -4.02
N VAL A 41 7.70 -24.96 -3.84
CA VAL A 41 8.09 -25.44 -2.52
C VAL A 41 8.75 -24.31 -1.73
N ASP A 42 8.33 -24.17 -0.47
CA ASP A 42 8.86 -23.19 0.48
C ASP A 42 8.73 -21.71 0.03
N THR A 43 7.91 -21.41 -0.98
CA THR A 43 7.69 -20.04 -1.49
C THR A 43 6.22 -19.75 -1.77
N CYS A 44 5.74 -18.59 -1.35
CA CYS A 44 4.44 -18.04 -1.76
C CYS A 44 4.63 -16.68 -2.43
N ASP A 45 4.12 -16.54 -3.65
CA ASP A 45 4.05 -15.28 -4.36
C ASP A 45 2.71 -14.59 -4.12
N TYR A 46 2.75 -13.30 -3.81
CA TYR A 46 1.57 -12.45 -3.66
C TYR A 46 1.61 -11.42 -4.78
N LYS A 47 0.58 -11.39 -5.63
CA LYS A 47 0.49 -10.49 -6.79
C LYS A 47 -0.84 -9.78 -6.79
N PHE A 48 -0.82 -8.44 -6.83
CA PHE A 48 -2.03 -7.63 -6.84
C PHE A 48 -1.76 -6.25 -7.43
N THR A 49 -2.83 -5.50 -7.66
CA THR A 49 -2.80 -4.09 -8.04
C THR A 49 -3.26 -3.23 -6.87
N ILE A 50 -2.50 -2.19 -6.56
CA ILE A 50 -2.87 -1.14 -5.62
C ILE A 50 -3.49 0.00 -6.44
N ASP A 51 -4.76 0.32 -6.19
CA ASP A 51 -5.38 1.55 -6.67
C ASP A 51 -5.42 2.58 -5.56
N TYR A 52 -4.71 3.69 -5.74
CA TYR A 52 -4.54 4.74 -4.75
C TYR A 52 -5.12 6.04 -5.29
N ALA A 53 -6.44 6.18 -5.25
CA ALA A 53 -7.11 7.31 -5.86
C ALA A 53 -6.82 8.62 -5.09
N PRO A 54 -6.63 9.75 -5.80
CA PRO A 54 -6.72 9.91 -7.26
C PRO A 54 -5.38 9.72 -8.01
N TYR A 55 -4.35 9.20 -7.33
CA TYR A 55 -2.99 9.09 -7.85
C TYR A 55 -2.77 7.96 -8.85
N GLY A 56 -3.70 7.01 -8.94
CA GLY A 56 -3.72 5.94 -9.93
C GLY A 56 -3.27 4.59 -9.39
N LYS A 57 -2.98 3.68 -10.32
CA LYS A 57 -2.77 2.25 -10.06
C LYS A 57 -1.29 1.85 -10.19
N GLY A 58 -0.88 0.89 -9.39
CA GLY A 58 0.45 0.27 -9.48
C GLY A 58 0.43 -1.20 -9.09
N SER A 59 1.24 -2.01 -9.77
CA SER A 59 1.39 -3.43 -9.45
C SER A 59 2.28 -3.62 -8.22
N CYS A 60 2.02 -4.70 -7.48
CA CYS A 60 2.81 -5.14 -6.36
C CYS A 60 3.00 -6.65 -6.39
N THR A 61 4.26 -7.08 -6.38
CA THR A 61 4.66 -8.46 -6.18
C THR A 61 5.47 -8.58 -4.89
N ILE A 62 5.17 -9.61 -4.09
CA ILE A 62 5.94 -10.03 -2.91
C ILE A 62 6.32 -11.49 -3.09
N HIS A 63 7.60 -11.80 -2.89
CA HIS A 63 8.11 -13.17 -2.76
C HIS A 63 8.29 -13.47 -1.29
N ASP A 64 7.43 -14.33 -0.76
CA ASP A 64 7.57 -14.80 0.60
C ASP A 64 8.23 -16.17 0.61
N VAL A 65 9.40 -16.27 1.24
CA VAL A 65 10.20 -17.50 1.27
C VAL A 65 10.26 -18.02 2.70
N LYS A 66 10.16 -19.33 2.87
CA LYS A 66 10.35 -19.99 4.15
C LYS A 66 11.76 -19.70 4.67
N VAL A 67 11.84 -19.23 5.91
CA VAL A 67 13.11 -19.12 6.62
C VAL A 67 13.48 -20.52 7.12
N LYS A 68 14.76 -20.88 7.08
CA LYS A 68 15.26 -22.16 7.60
C LYS A 68 14.77 -22.36 9.05
N ASP A 69 14.19 -23.53 9.32
CA ASP A 69 13.56 -23.91 10.60
C ASP A 69 12.32 -23.07 10.99
N GLY A 70 11.79 -22.28 10.06
CA GLY A 70 10.59 -21.46 10.24
C GLY A 70 9.28 -22.20 9.96
N LYS A 71 8.17 -21.55 10.32
CA LYS A 71 6.80 -21.98 9.96
C LYS A 71 6.68 -22.19 8.45
N ASP A 72 5.78 -23.08 8.05
CA ASP A 72 5.36 -23.23 6.66
C ASP A 72 5.01 -21.86 6.06
N VAL A 73 5.46 -21.60 4.83
CA VAL A 73 5.22 -20.33 4.11
C VAL A 73 3.73 -20.03 3.93
N THR A 74 2.88 -21.06 3.91
CA THR A 74 1.43 -20.93 3.84
C THR A 74 0.80 -20.46 5.16
N LEU A 75 1.47 -20.66 6.29
CA LEU A 75 0.97 -20.41 7.65
C LEU A 75 1.70 -19.28 8.38
N LYS A 76 2.67 -18.62 7.74
CA LYS A 76 3.49 -17.60 8.37
C LYS A 76 3.03 -16.19 8.05
N GLU A 77 3.22 -15.32 9.03
CA GLU A 77 3.11 -13.87 8.89
C GLU A 77 4.40 -13.24 8.32
N PHE A 78 4.25 -12.08 7.67
CA PHE A 78 5.38 -11.20 7.32
C PHE A 78 4.99 -9.74 7.50
N PHE A 79 5.98 -8.88 7.73
CA PHE A 79 5.74 -7.47 7.99
C PHE A 79 6.77 -6.60 7.29
N GLY A 80 6.32 -5.46 6.77
CA GLY A 80 7.24 -4.44 6.29
C GLY A 80 7.93 -4.77 4.96
N VAL A 81 7.36 -5.64 4.13
CA VAL A 81 8.00 -6.09 2.89
C VAL A 81 7.62 -5.14 1.75
N GLY A 82 8.62 -4.59 1.06
CA GLY A 82 8.40 -3.69 -0.07
C GLY A 82 7.93 -4.42 -1.32
N CYS A 83 7.03 -3.80 -2.09
CA CYS A 83 6.68 -4.30 -3.43
C CYS A 83 7.92 -4.26 -4.34
N ILE A 84 8.15 -5.33 -5.12
CA ILE A 84 9.31 -5.42 -6.02
C ILE A 84 9.36 -4.28 -7.03
N GLU A 85 8.21 -3.89 -7.56
CA GLU A 85 8.08 -2.85 -8.58
C GLU A 85 8.36 -1.45 -8.02
N ASN A 86 8.07 -1.22 -6.72
CA ASN A 86 8.11 0.10 -6.10
C ASN A 86 8.50 0.03 -4.61
N PRO A 87 9.70 -0.49 -4.26
CA PRO A 87 10.04 -0.84 -2.89
C PRO A 87 10.21 0.39 -1.98
N GLN A 88 10.34 1.60 -2.54
CA GLN A 88 10.43 2.85 -1.78
C GLN A 88 9.06 3.51 -1.52
N THR A 89 8.01 3.10 -2.22
CA THR A 89 6.68 3.70 -2.10
C THR A 89 5.75 2.84 -1.26
N TRP A 90 5.75 1.54 -1.51
CA TRP A 90 4.77 0.62 -0.94
C TRP A 90 5.43 -0.41 -0.03
N GLU A 91 4.76 -0.66 1.09
CA GLU A 91 5.15 -1.65 2.08
C GLU A 91 3.92 -2.48 2.46
N ILE A 92 4.10 -3.79 2.49
CA ILE A 92 3.04 -4.77 2.67
C ILE A 92 3.34 -5.63 3.89
N SER A 93 2.31 -5.91 4.67
CA SER A 93 2.35 -6.87 5.77
C SER A 93 1.19 -7.84 5.62
N TRP A 94 1.42 -9.09 6.02
CA TRP A 94 0.45 -10.18 6.01
C TRP A 94 0.35 -10.76 7.43
N GLY A 95 -0.72 -10.39 8.14
CA GLY A 95 -1.01 -10.90 9.47
C GLY A 95 -1.93 -12.11 9.39
N TRP A 96 -1.56 -13.22 10.02
CA TRP A 96 -2.35 -14.44 10.03
C TRP A 96 -2.97 -14.68 11.41
N ASN A 97 -4.29 -14.91 11.47
CA ASN A 97 -4.98 -15.36 12.67
C ASN A 97 -5.44 -16.80 12.46
N TYR A 98 -4.73 -17.74 13.11
CA TYR A 98 -4.96 -19.16 13.00
C TYR A 98 -6.32 -19.59 13.58
N ASP A 99 -6.70 -19.04 14.74
CA ASP A 99 -7.88 -19.49 15.49
C ASP A 99 -9.20 -19.11 14.81
N GLN A 100 -9.19 -18.00 14.07
CA GLN A 100 -10.37 -17.45 13.39
C GLN A 100 -10.32 -17.60 11.87
N ASP A 101 -9.29 -18.29 11.34
CA ASP A 101 -9.10 -18.61 9.92
C ASP A 101 -9.26 -17.39 8.98
N PHE A 102 -8.56 -16.31 9.31
CA PHE A 102 -8.50 -15.14 8.46
C PHE A 102 -7.13 -14.46 8.49
N THR A 103 -6.86 -13.70 7.45
CA THR A 103 -5.67 -12.84 7.36
C THR A 103 -6.07 -11.38 7.19
N VAL A 104 -5.19 -10.49 7.62
CA VAL A 104 -5.26 -9.07 7.34
C VAL A 104 -3.99 -8.66 6.61
N MET A 105 -4.15 -8.20 5.38
CA MET A 105 -3.09 -7.54 4.63
C MET A 105 -3.11 -6.04 4.95
N THR A 106 -1.97 -5.51 5.36
CA THR A 106 -1.78 -4.06 5.52
C THR A 106 -1.00 -3.53 4.33
N VAL A 107 -1.52 -2.51 3.67
CA VAL A 107 -0.83 -1.79 2.59
C VAL A 107 -0.48 -0.40 3.09
N VAL A 108 0.79 -0.02 3.05
CA VAL A 108 1.29 1.26 3.55
C VAL A 108 1.96 2.04 2.41
N ASN A 109 1.52 3.28 2.21
CA ASN A 109 2.25 4.26 1.41
C ASN A 109 3.30 4.95 2.30
N LYS A 110 4.57 4.58 2.14
CA LYS A 110 5.66 5.07 3.00
C LYS A 110 5.85 6.58 2.96
N PRO A 111 5.88 7.25 1.77
CA PRO A 111 6.17 8.68 1.71
C PRO A 111 5.11 9.54 2.41
N ASN A 112 3.85 9.09 2.41
CA ASN A 112 2.74 9.86 2.93
C ASN A 112 2.15 9.29 4.24
N ASN A 113 2.66 8.16 4.73
CA ASN A 113 2.21 7.47 5.94
C ASN A 113 0.72 7.09 5.98
N TYR A 114 0.12 6.94 4.80
CA TYR A 114 -1.23 6.43 4.64
C TYR A 114 -1.23 4.90 4.60
N ARG A 115 -2.32 4.29 5.08
CA ARG A 115 -2.47 2.82 5.08
C ARG A 115 -3.90 2.40 4.77
N GLY A 116 -4.06 1.11 4.48
CA GLY A 116 -5.34 0.41 4.46
C GLY A 116 -5.19 -1.02 4.94
N TYR A 117 -6.26 -1.58 5.49
CA TYR A 117 -6.32 -2.93 6.07
C TYR A 117 -7.33 -3.80 5.33
N PHE A 118 -6.86 -4.84 4.68
CA PHE A 118 -7.66 -5.68 3.78
C PHE A 118 -7.76 -7.08 4.38
N GLY A 119 -8.96 -7.46 4.80
CA GLY A 119 -9.21 -8.78 5.38
C GLY A 119 -9.50 -9.82 4.31
N TYR A 120 -9.06 -11.05 4.52
CA TYR A 120 -9.43 -12.20 3.69
C TYR A 120 -9.74 -13.41 4.57
N SER A 121 -10.92 -14.01 4.38
CA SER A 121 -11.35 -15.21 5.10
C SER A 121 -10.86 -16.47 4.39
N HIS A 122 -10.55 -17.51 5.16
CA HIS A 122 -10.08 -18.81 4.66
C HIS A 122 -8.93 -18.71 3.63
N PRO A 123 -7.84 -17.97 3.90
CA PRO A 123 -6.84 -17.64 2.88
C PRO A 123 -5.96 -18.82 2.41
N ASN A 124 -6.18 -19.99 2.99
CA ASN A 124 -5.57 -21.25 2.58
C ASN A 124 -6.56 -22.20 1.88
N ALA A 125 -7.86 -21.91 1.91
CA ALA A 125 -8.82 -22.63 1.08
C ALA A 125 -8.45 -22.39 -0.39
N GLY A 126 -8.39 -23.43 -1.21
CA GLY A 126 -8.04 -23.33 -2.63
C GLY A 126 -6.54 -23.25 -2.95
N LEU A 127 -5.64 -23.46 -1.98
CA LEU A 127 -4.21 -23.65 -2.29
C LEU A 127 -4.00 -24.78 -3.33
N PRO A 128 -2.96 -24.70 -4.18
CA PRO A 128 -1.81 -23.80 -4.06
C PRO A 128 -1.98 -22.42 -4.70
N VAL A 129 -3.04 -22.16 -5.47
CA VAL A 129 -3.28 -20.86 -6.13
C VAL A 129 -4.66 -20.32 -5.75
N VAL A 130 -4.66 -19.25 -4.96
CA VAL A 130 -5.87 -18.62 -4.43
C VAL A 130 -6.02 -17.23 -5.01
N ALA A 131 -7.23 -16.87 -5.47
CA ALA A 131 -7.56 -15.52 -5.89
C ALA A 131 -8.60 -14.91 -4.94
N TYR A 132 -8.52 -13.61 -4.67
CA TYR A 132 -9.44 -12.92 -3.77
C TYR A 132 -10.21 -11.84 -4.50
N SER A 133 -11.44 -11.56 -4.06
CA SER A 133 -12.23 -10.47 -4.64
C SER A 133 -11.59 -9.11 -4.34
N ASP A 134 -11.82 -8.14 -5.22
CA ASP A 134 -11.27 -6.79 -5.07
C ASP A 134 -11.92 -6.10 -3.85
N ILE A 135 -11.11 -5.37 -3.08
CA ILE A 135 -11.57 -4.64 -1.89
C ILE A 135 -11.16 -3.18 -2.03
N SER A 136 -12.09 -2.28 -1.73
CA SER A 136 -11.84 -0.85 -1.61
C SER A 136 -12.26 -0.30 -0.24
N GLN A 137 -11.42 0.58 0.30
CA GLN A 137 -11.65 1.23 1.58
C GLN A 137 -11.14 2.67 1.60
N PRO A 138 -11.65 3.51 2.52
CA PRO A 138 -11.08 4.83 2.75
C PRO A 138 -9.61 4.75 3.13
N VAL A 139 -8.83 5.74 2.70
CA VAL A 139 -7.47 5.90 3.17
C VAL A 139 -7.49 6.45 4.59
N ILE A 140 -6.65 5.89 5.46
CA ILE A 140 -6.58 6.23 6.89
C ILE A 140 -5.16 6.64 7.25
N LYS A 141 -5.04 7.66 8.11
CA LYS A 141 -3.78 8.02 8.77
C LYS A 141 -3.51 7.09 9.95
N LYS A 142 -2.24 6.97 10.34
CA LYS A 142 -1.76 6.05 11.41
C LYS A 142 -2.55 6.14 12.74
N SER A 143 -3.13 7.29 13.07
CA SER A 143 -3.85 7.54 14.33
C SER A 143 -5.37 7.54 14.21
N GLU A 144 -5.93 7.25 13.04
CA GLU A 144 -7.37 7.29 12.81
C GLU A 144 -8.00 5.91 13.06
N PRO A 145 -9.24 5.85 13.61
CA PRO A 145 -9.96 4.61 13.77
C PRO A 145 -10.26 3.99 12.39
N PHE A 146 -10.30 2.67 12.33
CA PHE A 146 -10.52 1.94 11.09
C PHE A 146 -11.46 0.75 11.26
N SER A 147 -11.99 0.27 10.15
CA SER A 147 -12.76 -0.97 10.08
C SER A 147 -12.20 -1.82 8.96
N ILE A 148 -12.04 -3.12 9.24
CA ILE A 148 -11.52 -4.07 8.26
C ILE A 148 -12.69 -4.63 7.47
N LYS A 149 -12.62 -4.54 6.13
CA LYS A 149 -13.53 -5.25 5.24
C LYS A 149 -12.88 -6.57 4.82
N PHE A 150 -13.66 -7.64 4.81
CA PHE A 150 -13.21 -8.96 4.38
C PHE A 150 -13.69 -9.27 2.97
N ALA A 151 -12.79 -9.68 2.08
CA ALA A 151 -13.18 -10.33 0.84
C ALA A 151 -13.16 -11.85 0.97
N PRO A 152 -14.12 -12.53 0.32
CA PRO A 152 -14.03 -13.96 0.13
C PRO A 152 -12.98 -14.31 -0.93
N CYS A 153 -12.46 -15.52 -0.86
CA CYS A 153 -11.79 -16.13 -1.99
C CYS A 153 -12.75 -16.25 -3.19
N ARG A 154 -12.22 -16.04 -4.40
CA ARG A 154 -12.87 -16.35 -5.67
C ARG A 154 -12.63 -17.82 -6.02
N GLY A 155 -13.69 -18.63 -5.98
CA GLY A 155 -13.65 -20.01 -6.48
C GLY A 155 -13.03 -21.04 -5.52
N CYS A 156 -12.81 -20.69 -4.26
CA CYS A 156 -12.49 -21.67 -3.22
C CYS A 156 -13.80 -22.30 -2.72
N ALA A 157 -13.91 -23.63 -2.84
CA ALA A 157 -15.00 -24.44 -2.33
C ALA A 157 -14.55 -25.21 -1.09
#